data_AF-A0A2W6Y9E1-F1
#
_entry.id   AF-A0A2W6Y9E1-F1
#
_cell.length_a   1.000
_cell.length_b   1.000
_cell.length_c   1.000
_cell.angle_alpha   90.00
_cell.angle_beta   90.00
_cell.angle_gamma   90.00
#
_symmetry.space_group_name_H-M   'P 1'
#
loop_
_entity.id
_entity.type
_entity.pdbx_description
1 polymer ?
#
loop_
_entity_poly.entity_id
_entity_poly.type
_entity_poly.pdbx_seq_one_letter_code
_entity_poly.pdbx_strand_id
1 'polypeptide(L)' 'MKLAVLTASSWQGDLPRFGEFIMARRGRTAFRVVEIRMPMKPGARYRARFGCERVARAALPAGAIVHDWFWHSRDRQS' A
#
# COMPACT_ATOMS: atom_id res chain seq x y z
N MET A 1 4.53 11.73 14.57
CA MET A 1 3.85 11.87 13.26
C MET A 1 2.71 10.87 13.18
N LYS A 2 1.57 11.23 12.59
CA LYS A 2 0.43 10.30 12.40
C LYS A 2 0.62 9.51 11.10
N LEU A 3 0.76 8.19 11.20
CA LEU A 3 0.88 7.31 10.03
C LEU A 3 -0.43 7.27 9.24
N ALA A 4 -0.33 7.26 7.91
CA ALA A 4 -1.43 6.93 7.03
C ALA A 4 -1.62 5.40 7.02
N VAL A 5 -2.85 4.92 7.10
CA VAL A 5 -3.12 3.47 7.04
C VAL A 5 -3.71 3.14 5.68
N LEU A 6 -3.02 2.28 4.92
CA LEU A 6 -3.55 1.66 3.70
C LEU A 6 -4.08 0.27 4.04
N THR A 7 -5.23 -0.11 3.48
CA THR A 7 -5.79 -1.45 3.64
C THR A 7 -5.90 -2.11 2.27
N ALA A 8 -5.12 -3.17 2.04
CA ALA A 8 -5.29 -4.05 0.89
C ALA A 8 -6.39 -5.05 1.25
N SER A 9 -7.52 -5.00 0.54
CA SER A 9 -8.55 -6.04 0.60
C SER A 9 -8.22 -7.26 -0.25
N SER A 10 -7.31 -7.08 -1.20
CA SER A 10 -6.80 -8.03 -2.18
C SER A 10 -5.42 -7.54 -2.58
N TRP A 11 -4.46 -8.44 -2.69
CA TRP A 11 -3.11 -8.15 -3.16
C TRP A 11 -2.71 -9.21 -4.18
N GLN A 12 -2.13 -8.80 -5.30
CA GLN A 12 -1.57 -9.70 -6.31
C GLN A 12 -0.06 -9.48 -6.37
N GLY A 13 0.72 -10.56 -6.31
CA GLY A 13 2.18 -10.51 -6.26
C GLY A 13 2.74 -10.40 -4.84
N ASP A 14 4.02 -10.03 -4.75
CA ASP A 14 4.74 -9.92 -3.49
C ASP A 14 4.23 -8.75 -2.65
N LEU A 15 4.03 -8.97 -1.35
CA LEU A 15 3.64 -7.92 -0.43
C LEU A 15 4.76 -6.87 -0.31
N PRO A 16 4.43 -5.56 -0.25
CA PRO A 16 5.41 -4.51 -0.05
C PRO A 16 6.14 -4.72 1.27
N ARG A 17 7.46 -4.54 1.22
CA ARG A 17 8.35 -4.66 2.38
C ARG A 17 8.51 -3.33 3.09
N PHE A 18 9.07 -3.37 4.29
CA PHE A 18 9.47 -2.18 5.01
C PHE A 18 10.44 -1.32 4.18
N GLY A 19 10.17 -0.02 4.13
CA GLY A 19 10.95 0.95 3.36
C GLY A 19 10.54 1.08 1.90
N GLU A 20 9.77 0.15 1.36
CA GLU A 20 9.23 0.23 -0.01
C GLU A 20 8.03 1.19 -0.06
N PHE A 21 7.67 1.61 -1.26
CA PHE A 21 6.66 2.62 -1.48
C PHE A 21 5.44 2.04 -2.18
N ILE A 22 4.27 2.53 -1.80
CA ILE A 22 3.00 2.24 -2.44
C ILE A 22 2.51 3.52 -3.09
N MET A 23 2.13 3.50 -4.37
CA MET A 23 1.59 4.66 -5.06
C MET A 23 0.56 4.25 -6.10
N ALA A 24 -0.52 5.02 -6.26
CA ALA A 24 -1.36 4.86 -7.45
C ALA A 24 -0.60 5.28 -8.71
N ARG A 25 -0.85 4.63 -9.85
CA ARG A 25 -0.16 4.91 -11.13
C ARG A 25 -0.12 6.39 -11.55
N ARG A 26 -1.17 7.16 -11.22
CA ARG A 26 -1.28 8.62 -11.45
C ARG A 26 -1.27 9.45 -10.16
N GLY A 27 -0.85 8.84 -9.05
CA GLY A 27 -0.79 9.46 -7.73
C GLY A 27 0.30 10.53 -7.65
N ARG A 28 0.05 11.54 -6.80
CA ARG A 28 1.05 12.56 -6.42
C ARG A 28 1.76 12.24 -5.10
N THR A 29 1.24 11.27 -4.36
CA THR A 29 1.70 10.90 -3.02
C THR A 29 2.05 9.43 -2.99
N ALA A 30 3.31 9.16 -2.65
CA ALA A 30 3.80 7.84 -2.29
C ALA A 30 3.54 7.57 -0.81
N PHE A 31 3.36 6.32 -0.46
CA PHE A 31 3.18 5.85 0.90
C PHE A 31 4.30 4.89 1.22
N ARG A 32 5.32 5.36 1.95
CA ARG A 32 6.43 4.52 2.39
C ARG A 32 5.94 3.59 3.49
N VAL A 33 6.08 2.28 3.30
CA VAL A 33 5.68 1.27 4.28
C VAL A 33 6.64 1.29 5.46
N VAL A 34 6.11 1.58 6.64
CA VAL A 34 6.87 1.55 7.90
C VAL A 34 6.28 0.57 8.91
N GLU A 35 5.06 0.08 8.65
CA GLU A 35 4.39 -0.92 9.46
C GLU A 35 3.59 -1.88 8.57
N ILE A 36 3.68 -3.19 8.81
CA ILE A 36 2.85 -4.19 8.12
C ILE A 36 2.05 -4.96 9.19
N ARG A 37 0.73 -4.82 9.14
CA ARG A 37 -0.23 -5.53 9.99
C ARG A 37 -1.03 -6.50 9.14
N MET A 38 -0.73 -7.79 9.23
CA MET A 38 -1.51 -8.85 8.58
C MET A 38 -2.49 -9.48 9.58
N PRO A 39 -3.81 -9.31 9.42
CA PRO A 39 -4.76 -10.23 10.05
C PRO A 39 -4.59 -11.64 9.48
N MET A 40 -3.92 -12.50 10.22
CA MET A 40 -3.96 -13.95 10.00
C MET A 40 -5.31 -14.49 10.48
N LYS A 41 -6.35 -14.41 9.66
CA LYS A 41 -7.55 -15.22 9.89
C LYS A 41 -7.53 -16.43 8.94
N PRO A 42 -7.63 -17.67 9.44
CA PRO A 42 -7.91 -18.82 8.59
C PRO A 42 -9.16 -18.54 7.74
N GLY A 43 -9.06 -18.71 6.42
CA GLY A 43 -10.15 -18.45 5.48
C GLY A 43 -10.38 -16.98 5.09
N ALA A 44 -9.68 -16.01 5.68
CA ALA A 44 -9.75 -14.62 5.23
C ALA A 44 -8.86 -14.42 4.00
N ARG A 45 -9.44 -14.10 2.85
CA ARG A 45 -8.71 -13.59 1.67
C ARG A 45 -7.91 -12.35 2.11
N TYR A 46 -6.59 -12.54 2.23
CA TYR A 46 -5.49 -11.59 2.34
C TYR A 46 -5.89 -10.12 2.57
N ARG A 47 -6.32 -9.79 3.79
CA ARG A 47 -6.37 -8.39 4.21
C ARG A 47 -4.99 -8.04 4.76
N ALA A 48 -4.28 -7.09 4.17
CA ALA A 48 -3.07 -6.51 4.74
C ALA A 48 -3.32 -5.05 5.06
N ARG A 49 -2.84 -4.57 6.21
CA ARG A 49 -2.86 -3.16 6.58
C ARG A 49 -1.44 -2.66 6.65
N PHE A 50 -1.16 -1.54 5.98
CA PHE A 50 0.15 -0.91 5.97
C PHE A 50 0.06 0.40 6.71
N GLY A 51 0.89 0.59 7.74
CA GLY A 51 1.16 1.90 8.30
C GLY A 51 2.24 2.55 7.45
N CYS A 52 1.95 3.75 6.95
CA CYS A 52 2.78 4.42 5.96
C CYS A 52 3.07 5.88 6.31
N GLU A 53 4.26 6.32 5.93
CA GLU A 53 4.62 7.73 5.86
C GLU A 53 4.26 8.29 4.47
N ARG A 54 3.70 9.50 4.44
CA ARG A 54 3.38 10.17 3.18
C ARG A 54 4.63 10.83 2.64
N VAL A 55 4.99 10.51 1.41
CA VAL A 55 6.12 11.09 0.69
C VAL A 55 5.60 11.68 -0.61
N ALA A 56 5.94 12.94 -0.91
CA ALA A 56 5.58 13.54 -2.19
C ALA A 56 6.29 12.77 -3.31
N ARG A 57 5.62 12.56 -4.46
CA ARG A 57 6.23 11.86 -5.61
C ARG A 57 7.57 12.47 -6.04
N ALA A 58 7.69 13.80 -5.98
CA ALA A 58 8.92 14.52 -6.31
C ALA A 58 10.06 14.30 -5.30
N ALA A 59 9.75 13.81 -4.10
CA ALA A 59 10.70 13.52 -3.04
C ALA A 59 11.02 12.01 -2.93
N LEU A 60 10.65 11.21 -3.93
CA LEU A 60 11.02 9.80 -3.96
C LEU A 60 12.54 9.65 -4.15
N PRO A 61 13.19 8.80 -3.34
CA PRO A 61 14.60 8.47 -3.56
C PRO A 61 14.82 7.88 -4.97
N ALA A 62 15.99 8.16 -5.56
CA ALA A 62 16.41 7.48 -6.76
C ALA A 62 16.51 5.97 -6.50
N GLY A 63 15.90 5.15 -7.37
CA GLY A 63 15.85 3.69 -7.21
C GLY A 63 14.83 3.17 -6.20
N ALA A 64 13.91 4.01 -5.71
CA ALA A 64 12.82 3.56 -4.84
C ALA A 64 11.97 2.48 -5.54
N ILE A 65 11.74 1.35 -4.85
CA ILE A 65 10.79 0.32 -5.29
C ILE A 65 9.38 0.85 -5.00
N VAL A 66 8.60 1.04 -6.06
CA VAL A 66 7.23 1.54 -5.98
C VAL A 66 6.27 0.46 -6.47
N HIS A 67 5.38 0.03 -5.58
CA HIS A 67 4.29 -0.88 -5.88
C HIS A 67 3.07 -0.09 -6.36
N ASP A 68 2.57 -0.45 -7.54
CA ASP A 68 1.38 0.14 -8.11
C ASP A 68 0.15 -0.28 -7.30
N TRP A 69 -0.54 0.72 -6.74
CA TRP A 69 -1.77 0.53 -5.99
C TRP A 69 -2.97 0.87 -6.84
N PHE A 70 -3.75 -0.15 -7.16
CA PHE A 70 -5.12 0.05 -7.62
C PHE A 70 -5.96 0.20 -6.37
N TRP A 71 -6.41 1.44 -6.10
CA TRP A 71 -7.61 1.58 -5.29
C TRP A 71 -8.66 0.82 -6.08
N HIS A 72 -9.09 -0.34 -5.58
CA HIS A 72 -10.35 -0.88 -6.05
C HIS A 72 -11.33 0.30 -5.93
N SER A 73 -11.73 0.87 -7.06
CA SER A 73 -13.04 1.46 -7.16
C SER A 73 -13.95 0.44 -6.49
N ARG A 74 -14.86 0.88 -5.62
CA ARG A 74 -15.94 0.00 -5.18
C ARG A 74 -16.60 -0.53 -6.44
N ASP A 75 -16.15 -1.67 -6.94
CA ASP A 75 -16.87 -2.42 -7.93
C ASP A 75 -18.12 -2.82 -7.17
N ARG A 76 -19.21 -2.11 -7.51
CA ARG A 76 -20.54 -2.68 -7.42
C ARG A 76 -20.40 -4.06 -8.01
N GLN A 77 -20.42 -5.07 -7.15
CA GLN A 77 -20.72 -6.43 -7.59
C GLN A 77 -22.10 -6.32 -8.25
N SER A 78 -22.11 -6.29 -9.57
CA SER A 78 -23.26 -6.59 -10.41
C SER A 78 -23.32 -8.09 -10.64
#